data_AF-A0A1T5DY50-F1
#
_entry.id   AF-A0A1T5DY50-F1
#
_cell.length_a   1.000
_cell.length_b   1.000
_cell.length_c   1.000
_cell.angle_alpha   90.00
_cell.angle_beta   90.00
_cell.angle_gamma   90.00
#
_symmetry.space_group_name_H-M   'P 1'
#
loop_
_entity.id
_entity.type
_entity.pdbx_description
1 polymer ?
#
loop_
_entity_poly.entity_id
_entity_poly.type
_entity_poly.pdbx_seq_one_letter_code
_entity_poly.pdbx_strand_id
1 'polypeptide(L)'
;MAKRKPDVRQDGDLYWFSLPKAAGLAGLTKKEMMRRAEAGELRTDPAVPDDYWFEREEIWALKMAKEARSAEWLARNPNGAKKRVKTPEQQEREWAKMSGARAQGWRPGGRGVSSHYEKVLLSEIAEANRKLKNQEPK
;
A
#
# COMPACT_ATOMS: atom_id res chain seq x y z
N MET A 1 7.31 31.89 6.08
CA MET A 1 7.59 30.44 6.06
C MET A 1 7.10 29.83 7.37
N ALA A 2 6.04 29.03 7.38
CA ALA A 2 5.59 28.35 8.59
C ALA A 2 6.61 27.25 8.95
N LYS A 3 7.22 27.33 10.14
CA LYS A 3 8.12 26.29 10.65
C LYS A 3 7.28 25.01 10.81
N ARG A 4 7.66 23.92 10.14
CA ARG A 4 7.01 22.61 10.33
C ARG A 4 7.16 22.22 11.80
N LYS A 5 6.04 21.97 12.48
CA LYS A 5 6.07 21.40 13.83
C LYS A 5 6.73 20.00 13.77
N PRO A 6 7.53 19.61 14.77
CA PRO A 6 8.09 18.26 14.82
C PRO A 6 6.98 17.22 14.93
N ASP A 7 7.16 16.06 14.31
CA ASP A 7 6.20 14.94 14.37
C ASP A 7 6.51 13.93 15.49
N VAL A 8 7.69 14.04 16.07
CA VAL A 8 8.19 13.21 17.17
C VAL A 8 8.84 14.14 18.18
N ARG A 9 8.52 13.96 19.46
CA ARG A 9 9.19 14.63 20.56
C ARG A 9 9.67 13.59 21.54
N GLN A 10 10.88 13.77 22.05
CA GLN A 10 11.42 12.97 23.14
C GLN A 10 11.48 13.85 24.38
N ASP A 11 10.97 13.34 25.50
CA ASP A 11 11.03 13.99 26.80
C ASP A 11 11.55 12.95 27.82
N GLY A 12 12.84 13.04 28.13
CA GLY A 12 13.56 11.98 28.86
C GLY A 12 13.50 10.63 28.12
N ASP A 13 12.96 9.61 28.80
CA ASP A 13 12.74 8.26 28.24
C ASP A 13 11.39 8.12 27.52
N LEU A 14 10.55 9.15 27.53
CA LEU A 14 9.24 9.13 26.90
C LEU A 14 9.32 9.63 25.46
N TYR A 15 8.71 8.87 24.56
CA TYR A 15 8.55 9.24 23.16
C TYR A 15 7.10 9.62 22.89
N TRP A 16 6.91 10.82 22.34
CA TRP A 16 5.63 11.39 22.00
C TRP A 16 5.51 11.55 20.48
N PHE A 17 4.35 11.22 19.94
CA PHE A 17 4.02 11.38 18.52
C PHE A 17 2.92 12.40 18.32
N SER A 18 3.08 13.23 17.29
CA SER A 18 2.02 14.12 16.84
C SER A 18 0.80 13.31 16.38
N LEU A 19 -0.41 13.86 16.52
CA LEU A 19 -1.64 13.26 16.00
C LEU A 19 -1.52 12.65 14.58
N PRO A 20 -0.98 13.33 13.55
CA PRO A 20 -0.83 12.74 12.22
C PRO A 20 0.10 11.52 12.22
N LYS A 21 1.21 11.55 12.97
CA LYS A 21 2.16 10.44 13.05
C LYS A 21 1.58 9.26 13.81
N ALA A 22 0.97 9.52 14.96
CA ALA A 22 0.30 8.54 15.81
C ALA A 22 -0.82 7.80 15.07
N ALA A 23 -1.68 8.53 14.36
CA ALA A 23 -2.74 7.96 13.53
C ALA A 23 -2.18 7.03 12.44
N GLY A 24 -1.10 7.45 11.77
CA GLY A 24 -0.43 6.64 10.75
C GLY A 24 0.17 5.35 11.31
N LEU A 25 0.79 5.41 12.50
CA LEU A 25 1.40 4.25 13.15
C LEU A 25 0.37 3.26 13.71
N ALA A 26 -0.71 3.75 14.34
CA ALA A 26 -1.82 2.94 14.82
C ALA A 26 -2.69 2.40 13.66
N GLY A 27 -2.53 2.95 12.45
CA GLY A 27 -3.39 2.66 11.31
C GLY A 27 -4.84 3.08 11.54
N LEU A 28 -5.06 4.15 12.30
CA LEU A 28 -6.37 4.73 12.59
C LEU A 28 -6.51 6.08 11.86
N THR A 29 -7.73 6.56 11.72
CA THR A 29 -7.95 7.93 11.24
C THR A 29 -7.65 8.93 12.37
N LYS A 30 -7.28 10.17 12.02
CA LYS A 30 -7.07 11.24 13.02
C LYS A 30 -8.31 11.46 13.90
N LYS A 31 -9.51 11.37 13.31
CA LYS A 31 -10.78 11.51 14.02
C LYS A 31 -10.98 10.42 15.07
N GLU A 32 -10.65 9.17 14.73
CA GLU A 32 -10.77 8.06 15.67
C GLU A 32 -9.75 8.18 16.81
N MET A 33 -8.53 8.61 16.51
CA MET A 33 -7.51 8.91 17.52
C MET A 33 -7.99 9.98 18.51
N MET A 34 -8.53 11.10 18.02
CA MET A 34 -9.05 12.17 18.89
C MET A 34 -10.23 11.69 19.74
N ARG A 35 -11.18 10.96 19.14
CA ARG A 35 -12.32 10.41 19.89
C ARG A 35 -11.89 9.52 21.06
N ARG A 36 -10.87 8.67 20.84
CA ARG A 36 -10.32 7.80 21.90
C ARG A 36 -9.58 8.60 22.98
N ALA A 37 -8.86 9.64 22.58
CA ALA A 37 -8.22 10.57 23.50
C ALA A 37 -9.25 11.30 24.38
N GLU A 38 -10.31 11.82 23.78
CA GLU A 38 -11.43 12.50 24.47
C GLU A 38 -12.19 11.55 25.39
N ALA A 39 -12.27 10.26 25.03
CA ALA A 39 -12.84 9.21 25.88
C ALA A 39 -11.91 8.77 27.03
N GLY A 40 -10.68 9.31 27.10
CA GLY A 40 -9.68 8.94 28.11
C GLY A 40 -9.04 7.56 27.88
N GLU A 41 -9.22 6.95 26.69
CA GLU A 41 -8.64 5.66 26.34
C GLU A 41 -7.14 5.74 26.00
N LEU A 42 -6.65 6.94 25.69
CA LEU A 42 -5.27 7.17 25.28
C LEU A 42 -4.63 8.23 26.15
N ARG A 43 -3.41 7.97 26.59
CA ARG A 43 -2.61 8.99 27.25
C ARG A 43 -2.18 10.07 26.26
N THR A 44 -2.61 11.29 26.55
CA THR A 44 -2.15 12.50 25.85
C THR A 44 -1.13 13.25 26.69
N ASP A 45 -0.26 14.00 26.03
CA ASP A 45 0.69 14.87 26.72
C ASP A 45 -0.04 16.03 27.41
N PRO A 46 0.03 16.14 28.75
CA PRO A 46 -0.59 17.25 29.46
C PRO A 46 0.12 18.58 29.19
N ALA A 47 1.37 18.59 28.75
CA ALA A 47 2.12 19.82 28.49
C ALA A 47 1.67 20.55 27.22
N VAL A 48 0.98 19.86 26.30
CA VAL A 48 0.50 20.44 25.04
C VAL A 48 -0.93 19.98 24.74
N PRO A 49 -1.92 20.46 25.52
CA PRO A 49 -3.31 19.98 25.44
C PRO A 49 -3.97 20.27 24.08
N ASP A 50 -3.58 21.35 23.40
CA ASP A 50 -4.20 21.77 22.13
C ASP A 50 -3.65 21.04 20.88
N ASP A 51 -2.49 20.39 20.94
CA ASP A 51 -1.83 19.77 19.77
C ASP A 51 -1.84 18.23 19.78
N TYR A 52 -2.56 17.58 20.71
CA TYR A 52 -2.71 16.12 20.84
C TYR A 52 -1.43 15.33 20.51
N TRP A 53 -0.61 15.15 21.53
CA TRP A 53 0.57 14.28 21.48
C TRP A 53 0.30 12.98 22.21
N PHE A 54 0.70 11.87 21.60
CA PHE A 54 0.40 10.53 22.11
C PHE A 54 1.68 9.79 22.46
N GLU A 55 1.68 9.10 23.59
CA GLU A 55 2.81 8.29 24.03
C GLU A 55 3.01 7.09 23.09
N ARG A 56 4.28 6.76 22.80
CA ARG A 56 4.66 5.65 21.91
C ARG A 56 4.01 4.34 22.31
N GLU A 57 4.02 3.98 23.59
CA GLU A 57 3.53 2.68 24.05
C GLU A 57 2.01 2.52 23.81
N GLU A 58 1.24 3.59 23.98
CA GLU A 58 -0.21 3.62 23.66
C GLU A 58 -0.47 3.37 22.16
N ILE A 59 0.35 3.97 21.29
CA ILE A 59 0.25 3.79 19.84
C ILE A 59 0.61 2.35 19.44
N TRP A 60 1.61 1.77 20.09
CA TRP A 60 1.98 0.37 19.88
C TRP A 60 0.88 -0.58 20.35
N ALA A 61 0.29 -0.33 21.53
CA ALA A 61 -0.84 -1.11 22.03
C ALA A 61 -2.03 -1.07 21.07
N LEU A 62 -2.38 0.11 20.54
CA LEU A 62 -3.43 0.27 19.52
C LEU A 62 -3.14 -0.52 18.24
N LYS A 63 -1.90 -0.46 17.76
CA LYS A 63 -1.47 -1.21 16.57
C LYS A 63 -1.61 -2.72 16.79
N MET A 64 -1.12 -3.22 17.91
CA MET A 64 -1.22 -4.65 18.25
C MET A 64 -2.67 -5.10 18.41
N ALA A 65 -3.53 -4.29 19.05
CA ALA A 65 -4.95 -4.59 19.17
C ALA A 65 -5.66 -4.66 17.80
N LYS A 66 -5.30 -3.74 16.88
CA LYS A 66 -5.83 -3.75 15.50
C LYS A 66 -5.37 -4.99 14.74
N GLU A 67 -4.09 -5.36 14.86
CA GLU A 67 -3.52 -6.54 14.22
C GLU A 67 -4.15 -7.83 14.76
N ALA A 68 -4.32 -7.94 16.08
CA ALA A 68 -4.99 -9.07 16.72
C ALA A 68 -6.44 -9.22 16.24
N ARG A 69 -7.21 -8.13 16.18
CA ARG A 69 -8.59 -8.14 15.66
C ARG A 69 -8.64 -8.51 14.19
N SER A 70 -7.66 -8.07 13.41
CA SER A 70 -7.54 -8.44 12.00
C SER A 70 -7.21 -9.93 11.84
N ALA A 71 -6.29 -10.45 12.65
CA ALA A 71 -5.94 -11.86 12.68
C ALA A 71 -7.13 -12.74 13.10
N GLU A 72 -7.89 -12.33 14.11
CA GLU A 72 -9.12 -13.02 14.54
C GLU A 72 -10.18 -13.01 13.44
N TRP A 73 -10.36 -11.87 12.76
CA TRP A 73 -11.28 -11.80 11.62
C TRP A 73 -10.86 -12.72 10.47
N LEU A 74 -9.55 -12.78 10.16
CA LEU A 74 -8.99 -13.68 9.14
C LEU A 74 -9.12 -15.16 9.53
N ALA A 75 -8.91 -15.48 10.81
CA ALA A 75 -9.09 -16.84 11.33
C ALA A 75 -10.55 -17.29 11.24
N ARG A 76 -11.50 -16.38 11.51
CA ARG A 76 -12.94 -16.64 11.36
C ARG A 76 -13.43 -16.61 9.91
N ASN A 77 -12.74 -15.88 9.03
CA ASN A 77 -13.10 -15.71 7.62
C ASN A 77 -11.89 -16.02 6.73
N PRO A 78 -11.44 -17.29 6.66
CA PRO A 78 -10.26 -17.67 5.88
C PRO A 78 -10.43 -17.39 4.37
N ASN A 79 -11.67 -17.29 3.90
CA ASN A 79 -12.00 -16.91 2.52
C ASN A 79 -12.20 -15.38 2.31
N GLY A 80 -12.33 -14.58 3.38
CA GLY A 80 -12.45 -13.12 3.28
C GLY A 80 -11.12 -12.43 2.96
N ALA A 81 -10.00 -13.09 3.30
CA ALA A 81 -8.63 -12.69 2.99
C ALA A 81 -8.24 -12.93 1.52
N LYS A 82 -8.94 -13.87 0.87
CA LYS A 82 -8.82 -14.08 -0.58
C LYS A 82 -9.44 -12.84 -1.22
N LYS A 83 -8.64 -11.77 -1.35
CA LYS A 83 -8.80 -10.84 -2.47
C LYS A 83 -9.16 -11.73 -3.64
N ARG A 84 -10.33 -11.51 -4.23
CA ARG A 84 -10.69 -12.12 -5.51
C ARG A 84 -9.57 -11.77 -6.46
N VAL A 85 -8.55 -12.63 -6.54
CA VAL A 85 -7.57 -12.60 -7.60
C VAL A 85 -8.43 -12.91 -8.80
N LYS A 86 -8.77 -11.86 -9.54
CA LYS A 86 -9.58 -12.00 -10.74
C LYS A 86 -8.89 -13.04 -11.58
N THR A 87 -9.60 -14.10 -11.93
CA THR A 87 -9.07 -15.09 -12.85
C THR A 87 -8.63 -14.36 -14.14
N PRO A 88 -7.66 -14.88 -14.89
CA PRO A 88 -7.24 -14.26 -16.15
C PRO A 88 -8.44 -13.89 -17.05
N GLU A 89 -9.45 -14.77 -17.09
CA GLU A 89 -10.71 -14.56 -17.82
C GLU A 89 -11.57 -13.40 -17.30
N GLN A 90 -11.58 -13.16 -15.98
CA GLN A 90 -12.28 -12.04 -15.36
C GLN A 90 -11.56 -10.72 -15.64
N GLN A 91 -10.22 -10.73 -15.67
CA GLN A 91 -9.43 -9.57 -16.09
C GLN A 91 -9.68 -9.24 -17.56
N GLU A 92 -9.73 -10.24 -18.43
CA GLU A 92 -9.97 -10.08 -19.86
C GLU A 92 -11.38 -9.53 -20.16
N ARG A 93 -12.42 -10.02 -19.46
CA ARG A 93 -13.78 -9.49 -19.57
C ARG A 93 -13.92 -8.04 -19.11
N GLU A 94 -13.21 -7.65 -18.06
CA GLU A 94 -13.22 -6.25 -17.62
C GLU A 94 -12.43 -5.35 -18.57
N TRP A 95 -11.31 -5.84 -19.09
CA TRP A 95 -10.55 -5.14 -20.12
C TRP A 95 -11.39 -4.91 -21.37
N ALA A 96 -12.15 -5.92 -21.81
CA ALA A 96 -13.11 -5.81 -22.92
C ALA A 96 -14.27 -4.84 -22.64
N LYS A 97 -14.74 -4.75 -21.39
CA LYS A 97 -15.78 -3.79 -20.99
C LYS A 97 -15.26 -2.35 -20.92
N MET A 98 -14.04 -2.15 -20.41
CA MET A 98 -13.42 -0.82 -20.28
C MET A 98 -12.94 -0.26 -21.61
N SER A 99 -12.48 -1.12 -22.52
CA SER A 99 -11.95 -0.70 -23.82
C SER A 99 -13.01 -0.28 -24.83
N GLY A 100 -14.31 -0.37 -24.51
CA GLY A 100 -15.39 0.10 -25.40
C GLY A 100 -15.31 -0.52 -26.81
N ALA A 101 -14.67 -1.69 -26.94
CA ALA A 101 -14.36 -2.30 -28.22
C ALA A 101 -15.60 -3.01 -28.75
N ARG A 102 -16.49 -2.21 -29.31
CA ARG A 102 -17.42 -2.60 -30.36
C ARG A 102 -16.63 -3.45 -31.37
N ALA A 103 -16.90 -4.75 -31.35
CA ALA A 103 -16.66 -5.73 -32.40
C ALA A 103 -15.84 -5.21 -33.59
N GLN A 104 -14.52 -5.24 -33.49
CA GLN A 104 -13.65 -5.28 -34.66
C GLN A 104 -12.61 -6.36 -34.42
N GLY A 105 -12.66 -7.36 -35.28
CA GLY A 105 -11.98 -8.63 -35.13
C GLY A 105 -10.53 -8.48 -34.73
N TRP A 106 -10.16 -9.25 -33.71
CA TRP A 106 -8.78 -9.56 -33.40
C TRP A 106 -8.19 -10.27 -34.63
N ARG A 107 -7.57 -9.50 -35.54
CA ARG A 107 -6.72 -10.04 -36.60
C ARG A 107 -5.30 -10.10 -36.04
N PRO A 108 -4.66 -11.29 -36.01
CA PRO A 108 -3.26 -11.38 -35.66
C PRO A 108 -2.46 -10.76 -36.81
N GLY A 109 -1.95 -9.54 -36.62
CA GLY A 109 -1.12 -8.89 -37.66
C GLY A 109 -1.09 -7.37 -37.68
N GLY A 110 -1.77 -6.67 -36.77
CA GLY A 110 -1.79 -5.20 -36.74
C GLY A 110 -1.05 -4.60 -35.55
N ARG A 111 0.09 -3.95 -35.83
CA ARG A 111 0.96 -3.14 -34.93
C ARG A 111 0.29 -2.69 -33.62
N GLY A 112 0.49 -3.47 -32.56
CA GLY A 112 0.16 -3.10 -31.19
C GLY A 112 1.16 -2.07 -30.66
N VAL A 113 0.63 -1.08 -29.93
CA VAL A 113 1.38 -0.05 -29.23
C VAL A 113 2.27 -0.72 -28.17
N SER A 114 3.52 -1.05 -28.53
CA SER A 114 4.44 -1.67 -27.57
C SER A 114 4.81 -0.65 -26.50
N SER A 115 4.64 -1.04 -25.23
CA SER A 115 5.18 -0.25 -24.12
C SER A 115 6.71 -0.16 -24.27
N HIS A 116 7.31 0.93 -23.78
CA HIS A 116 8.77 1.12 -23.82
C HIS A 116 9.52 -0.07 -23.18
N TYR A 117 8.95 -0.63 -22.12
CA TYR A 117 9.48 -1.78 -21.41
C TYR A 117 9.55 -3.05 -22.29
N GLU A 118 8.53 -3.28 -23.10
CA GLU A 118 8.43 -4.44 -23.99
C GLU A 118 9.42 -4.37 -25.16
N LYS A 119 9.71 -3.16 -25.65
CA LYS A 119 10.78 -2.90 -26.63
C LYS A 119 12.16 -3.21 -26.07
N VAL A 120 12.42 -2.84 -24.81
CA VAL A 120 13.70 -3.11 -24.14
C VAL A 120 13.89 -4.62 -23.98
N LEU A 121 12.90 -5.32 -23.42
CA LEU A 121 12.97 -6.79 -23.25
C LEU A 121 13.17 -7.53 -24.57
N LEU A 122 12.44 -7.18 -25.62
CA LEU A 122 12.60 -7.82 -26.93
C LEU A 122 13.96 -7.53 -27.56
N SER A 123 14.54 -6.36 -27.29
CA SER A 123 15.89 -6.01 -27.77
C SER A 123 16.96 -6.82 -27.05
N GLU A 124 16.85 -6.98 -25.73
CA GLU A 124 17.77 -7.81 -24.93
C GLU A 124 17.72 -9.29 -25.37
N ILE A 125 16.53 -9.83 -25.63
CA ILE A 125 16.34 -11.20 -26.13
C ILE A 125 16.93 -11.34 -27.55
N ALA A 126 16.76 -10.35 -28.42
CA ALA A 126 17.32 -10.37 -29.76
C ALA A 126 18.86 -10.31 -29.78
N GLU A 127 19.47 -9.51 -28.88
CA GLU A 127 20.93 -9.47 -28.71
C GLU A 127 21.48 -10.78 -28.14
N ALA A 128 20.80 -11.38 -27.16
CA ALA A 128 21.17 -12.68 -26.61
C ALA A 128 21.17 -13.77 -27.70
N ASN A 129 20.14 -13.79 -28.56
CA ASN A 129 20.04 -14.75 -29.65
C ASN A 129 21.09 -14.53 -30.76
N ARG A 130 21.50 -13.28 -31.05
CA ARG A 130 22.62 -13.01 -31.96
C ARG A 130 23.96 -13.48 -31.41
N LYS A 131 24.20 -13.31 -30.11
CA LYS A 131 25.42 -13.81 -29.46
C LYS A 131 25.48 -15.33 -29.47
N LEU A 132 24.35 -16.01 -29.27
CA LEU A 132 24.28 -17.48 -29.36
C LEU A 132 24.59 -17.99 -30.77
N LYS A 133 24.06 -17.37 -31.83
CA LYS A 133 24.35 -17.77 -33.23
C LYS A 133 25.80 -17.56 -33.66
N ASN A 134 26.52 -16.61 -33.06
CA ASN A 134 27.93 -16.36 -33.37
C ASN A 134 28.90 -17.21 -32.54
N GLN A 135 28.40 -18.05 -31.63
CA GLN A 135 29.19 -18.98 -30.81
C GLN A 135 29.08 -20.43 -31.26
N GLU A 136 28.34 -20.75 -32.33
CA GLU A 136 28.40 -22.07 -32.94
C GLU A 136 29.74 -22.25 -33.68
N PRO A 137 30.60 -23.20 -33.28
CA PRO A 137 31.81 -23.51 -34.05
C PRO A 137 31.42 -24.14 -35.39
N LYS A 138 32.07 -23.69 -36.47
CA LYS A 138 32.05 -24.41 -37.75
C LYS A 138 32.75 -25.75 -37.64
#